data_AF-A0A968GE21-F1
#
_entry.id   AF-A0A968GE21-F1
#
_cell.length_a   1.000
_cell.length_b   1.000
_cell.length_c   1.000
_cell.angle_alpha   90.00
_cell.angle_beta   90.00
_cell.angle_gamma   90.00
#
_symmetry.space_group_name_H-M   'P 1'
#
loop_
_entity.id
_entity.type
_entity.pdbx_description
1 polymer ?
#
loop_
_entity_poly.entity_id
_entity_poly.type
_entity_poly.pdbx_seq_one_letter_code
_entity_poly.pdbx_strand_id
1 'polypeptide(L)'
;MRVDYINPFVESAFSVIREVLNCDVKRGSIYLKNNTQSIMGVATIVGLAGAVEGRILIDMDKDTSLKVVSAMNFEEITELDDLSKSTLSELANMVTGHAVTRLHELGFRFDLTPPAVIIGDNLKIHDVGVEAIVVPMMTTMGKIEINVAIKERR
;
A
#
# COMPACT_ATOMS: atom_id res chain seq x y z
N MET A 1 -2.14 17.49 6.87
CA MET A 1 -2.66 16.11 7.02
C MET A 1 -2.78 15.79 8.51
N ARG A 2 -3.88 15.19 8.98
CA ARG A 2 -3.96 14.73 10.38
C ARG A 2 -3.31 13.35 10.52
N VAL A 3 -2.36 13.24 11.43
CA VAL A 3 -1.64 11.99 11.78
C VAL A 3 -2.61 10.86 12.12
N ASP A 4 -3.77 11.21 12.67
CA ASP A 4 -4.85 10.30 13.06
C ASP A 4 -5.37 9.43 11.91
N TYR A 5 -5.27 9.89 10.65
CA TYR A 5 -5.63 9.07 9.49
C TYR A 5 -4.51 8.13 9.05
N ILE A 6 -3.25 8.52 9.25
CA ILE A 6 -2.09 7.82 8.70
C ILE A 6 -1.69 6.65 9.58
N ASN A 7 -1.66 6.85 10.90
CA ASN A 7 -1.21 5.81 11.84
C ASN A 7 -2.00 4.49 11.68
N PRO A 8 -3.35 4.50 11.55
CA PRO A 8 -4.10 3.26 11.30
C PRO A 8 -3.62 2.52 10.03
N PHE A 9 -3.40 3.22 8.92
CA PHE A 9 -2.89 2.58 7.70
C PHE A 9 -1.51 1.97 7.90
N VAL A 10 -0.63 2.68 8.59
CA VAL A 10 0.75 2.23 8.83
C VAL A 10 0.78 1.01 9.74
N GLU A 11 0.03 1.04 10.83
CA GLU A 11 -0.08 -0.06 11.78
C GLU A 11 -0.72 -1.30 11.13
N SER A 12 -1.82 -1.10 10.38
CA SER A 12 -2.47 -2.19 9.66
C SER A 12 -1.58 -2.79 8.59
N ALA A 13 -0.89 -1.97 7.79
CA ALA A 13 0.04 -2.49 6.79
C ALA A 13 1.18 -3.28 7.42
N PHE A 14 1.72 -2.81 8.54
CA PHE A 14 2.79 -3.51 9.24
C PHE A 14 2.33 -4.86 9.82
N SER A 15 1.13 -4.88 10.41
CA SER A 15 0.53 -6.11 10.95
C SER A 15 0.26 -7.12 9.84
N VAL A 16 -0.42 -6.70 8.77
CA VAL A 16 -0.81 -7.58 7.66
C VAL A 16 0.42 -8.11 6.94
N ILE A 17 1.40 -7.27 6.61
CA ILE A 17 2.62 -7.71 5.91
C ILE A 17 3.39 -8.72 6.76
N ARG A 18 3.53 -8.48 8.07
CA ARG A 18 4.21 -9.42 8.97
C ARG A 18 3.49 -10.76 9.04
N GLU A 19 2.16 -10.73 9.17
CA GLU A 19 1.34 -11.94 9.33
C GLU A 19 1.27 -12.75 8.04
N VAL A 20 0.90 -12.10 6.94
CA VAL A 20 0.68 -12.73 5.64
C VAL A 20 1.98 -13.26 5.04
N LEU A 21 3.09 -12.51 5.17
CA LEU A 21 4.38 -12.93 4.64
C LEU A 21 5.21 -13.75 5.63
N ASN A 22 4.72 -13.93 6.86
CA ASN A 22 5.41 -14.63 7.95
C ASN A 22 6.90 -14.26 8.05
N CYS A 23 7.21 -12.96 7.99
CA CYS A 23 8.58 -12.45 7.98
C CYS A 23 8.80 -11.33 8.99
N ASP A 24 10.06 -11.09 9.33
CA ASP A 24 10.41 -9.90 10.12
C ASP A 24 10.28 -8.64 9.24
N VAL A 25 9.62 -7.63 9.79
CA VAL A 25 9.37 -6.36 9.11
C VAL A 25 9.97 -5.26 9.96
N LYS A 26 10.87 -4.48 9.38
CA LYS A 26 11.47 -3.31 10.02
C LYS A 26 10.95 -2.05 9.36
N ARG A 27 10.36 -1.18 10.17
CA ARG A 27 9.89 0.13 9.69
C ARG A 27 11.10 1.05 9.46
N GLY A 28 11.19 1.59 8.25
CA GLY A 28 12.15 2.62 7.88
C GLY A 28 11.75 4.00 8.41
N SER A 29 12.56 5.01 8.08
CA SER A 29 12.22 6.40 8.40
C SER A 29 11.10 6.89 7.49
N ILE A 30 10.05 7.44 8.10
CA ILE A 30 8.92 8.03 7.39
C ILE A 30 9.38 9.31 6.69
N TYR A 31 8.96 9.51 5.44
CA TYR A 31 9.25 10.74 4.70
C TYR A 31 8.06 11.17 3.84
N LEU A 32 8.08 12.43 3.43
CA LEU A 32 7.10 13.02 2.51
C LEU A 32 7.62 12.90 1.08
N LYS A 33 6.75 12.48 0.15
CA LYS A 33 6.95 12.65 -1.29
C LYS A 33 6.06 13.79 -1.77
N ASN A 34 6.62 14.61 -2.64
CA ASN A 34 5.89 15.65 -3.35
C ASN A 34 4.81 15.03 -4.24
N ASN A 35 3.91 15.88 -4.73
CA ASN A 35 2.75 15.50 -5.54
C ASN A 35 3.06 14.58 -6.73
N THR A 36 4.27 14.63 -7.30
CA THR A 36 4.71 13.69 -8.33
C THR A 36 5.79 12.77 -7.80
N GLN A 37 5.54 11.46 -7.87
CA GLN A 37 6.44 10.44 -7.37
C GLN A 37 6.66 9.31 -8.36
N SER A 38 7.90 8.82 -8.42
CA SER A 38 8.21 7.58 -9.13
C SER A 38 7.71 6.36 -8.35
N ILE A 39 7.21 5.38 -9.08
CA ILE A 39 6.90 4.03 -8.61
C ILE A 39 8.14 3.15 -8.83
N MET A 40 8.37 2.16 -7.96
CA MET A 40 9.53 1.26 -8.04
C MET A 40 9.40 0.19 -9.14
N GLY A 41 8.18 -0.11 -9.59
CA GLY A 41 7.91 -0.92 -10.78
C GLY A 41 6.56 -1.63 -10.72
N VAL A 42 6.16 -2.07 -9.52
CA VAL A 42 4.88 -2.73 -9.27
C VAL A 42 4.19 -2.04 -8.12
N ALA A 43 2.98 -1.54 -8.37
CA ALA A 43 2.20 -0.96 -7.31
C ALA A 43 0.72 -1.29 -7.36
N THR A 44 0.14 -1.48 -6.18
CA THR A 44 -1.30 -1.65 -6.02
C THR A 44 -1.88 -0.39 -5.41
N ILE A 45 -2.86 0.21 -6.08
CA ILE A 45 -3.55 1.43 -5.64
C ILE A 45 -4.96 1.11 -5.17
N VAL A 46 -5.35 1.70 -4.03
CA VAL A 46 -6.72 1.68 -3.52
C VAL A 46 -7.16 3.12 -3.26
N GLY A 47 -8.27 3.53 -3.86
CA GLY A 47 -8.87 4.84 -3.65
C GLY A 47 -9.65 4.92 -2.34
N LEU A 48 -9.59 6.08 -1.69
CA LEU A 48 -10.35 6.44 -0.51
C LEU A 48 -11.37 7.51 -0.88
N ALA A 49 -12.64 7.27 -0.56
CA ALA A 49 -13.73 8.21 -0.76
C ALA A 49 -14.60 8.35 0.50
N GLY A 50 -15.42 9.39 0.56
CA GLY A 50 -16.33 9.68 1.68
C GLY A 50 -15.91 10.91 2.47
N ALA A 51 -15.66 10.75 3.78
CA ALA A 51 -15.25 11.85 4.66
C ALA A 51 -13.87 12.43 4.29
N VAL A 52 -13.03 11.63 3.62
CA VAL A 52 -11.78 12.07 3.01
C VAL A 52 -11.74 11.60 1.57
N GLU A 53 -10.90 12.26 0.78
CA GLU A 53 -10.55 11.84 -0.56
C GLU A 53 -9.05 11.54 -0.59
N GLY A 54 -8.66 10.43 -1.22
CA GLY A 54 -7.26 10.08 -1.27
C GLY A 54 -7.01 8.71 -1.88
N ARG A 55 -5.81 8.20 -1.60
CA ARG A 55 -5.40 6.86 -2.01
C ARG A 55 -4.36 6.27 -1.06
N ILE A 56 -4.28 4.95 -1.14
CA ILE A 56 -3.20 4.15 -0.59
C ILE A 56 -2.52 3.46 -1.76
N LEU A 57 -1.20 3.40 -1.70
CA LEU A 57 -0.38 2.72 -2.69
C LEU A 57 0.60 1.81 -1.96
N ILE A 58 0.63 0.55 -2.37
CA ILE A 58 1.64 -0.42 -1.95
C ILE A 58 2.59 -0.54 -3.13
N ASP A 59 3.80 -0.01 -2.98
CA ASP A 59 4.80 0.11 -4.04
C ASP A 59 6.02 -0.75 -3.72
N MET A 60 6.50 -1.49 -4.71
CA MET A 60 7.68 -2.35 -4.62
C MET A 60 8.31 -2.54 -6.00
N ASP A 61 9.58 -2.95 -6.03
CA ASP A 61 10.20 -3.34 -7.27
C ASP A 61 9.71 -4.73 -7.72
N LYS A 62 9.98 -5.06 -8.99
CA LYS A 62 9.52 -6.31 -9.59
C LYS A 62 10.04 -7.55 -8.85
N ASP A 63 11.30 -7.55 -8.45
CA ASP A 63 11.92 -8.68 -7.73
C ASP A 63 11.24 -8.91 -6.37
N THR A 64 11.03 -7.84 -5.61
CA THR A 64 10.30 -7.88 -4.33
C THR A 64 8.88 -8.37 -4.54
N SER A 65 8.18 -7.91 -5.59
CA SER A 65 6.81 -8.34 -5.87
C SER A 65 6.69 -9.84 -6.16
N LEU A 66 7.63 -10.42 -6.91
CA LEU A 66 7.63 -11.87 -7.19
C LEU A 66 7.84 -12.68 -5.92
N LYS A 67 8.75 -12.24 -5.04
CA LYS A 67 8.99 -12.90 -3.74
C LYS A 67 7.78 -12.80 -2.82
N VAL A 68 7.12 -11.65 -2.77
CA VAL A 68 5.89 -11.42 -2.00
C VAL A 68 4.77 -12.35 -2.48
N VAL A 69 4.52 -12.39 -3.79
CA VAL A 69 3.50 -13.25 -4.38
C VAL A 69 3.84 -14.73 -4.17
N SER A 70 5.10 -15.11 -4.34
CA SER A 70 5.56 -16.48 -4.08
C SER A 70 5.28 -16.91 -2.64
N ALA A 71 5.59 -16.04 -1.68
CA ALA A 71 5.37 -16.31 -0.27
C ALA A 71 3.88 -16.46 0.07
N MET A 72 3.02 -15.62 -0.51
CA MET A 72 1.57 -15.67 -0.27
C MET A 72 0.90 -16.90 -0.88
N ASN A 73 1.41 -17.41 -2.00
CA ASN A 73 0.86 -18.60 -2.67
C ASN A 73 1.56 -19.91 -2.26
N PHE A 74 2.62 -19.84 -1.44
CA PHE A 74 3.44 -20.99 -1.05
C PHE A 74 4.05 -21.76 -2.23
N GLU A 75 4.34 -21.07 -3.33
CA GLU A 75 4.95 -21.63 -4.54
C GLU A 75 5.91 -20.64 -5.19
N GLU A 76 6.83 -21.12 -6.04
CA GLU A 76 7.76 -20.26 -6.76
C GLU A 76 7.07 -19.58 -7.95
N ILE A 77 6.95 -18.26 -7.89
CA ILE A 77 6.36 -17.44 -8.95
C ILE A 77 7.47 -16.60 -9.60
N THR A 78 7.64 -16.77 -10.91
CA THR A 78 8.71 -16.14 -11.69
C THR A 78 8.21 -15.03 -12.62
N GLU A 79 6.90 -14.90 -12.81
CA GLU A 79 6.28 -13.92 -13.70
C GLU A 79 5.06 -13.25 -13.04
N LEU A 80 4.78 -12.00 -13.42
CA LEU A 80 3.62 -11.25 -12.93
C LEU A 80 2.39 -11.49 -13.83
N ASP A 81 1.85 -12.69 -13.72
CA ASP A 81 0.66 -13.15 -14.42
C ASP A 81 -0.64 -12.75 -13.69
N ASP A 82 -1.77 -13.35 -14.09
CA ASP A 82 -3.07 -13.01 -13.51
C ASP A 82 -3.25 -13.52 -12.07
N LEU A 83 -2.60 -14.63 -11.71
CA LEU A 83 -2.53 -15.08 -10.32
C LEU A 83 -1.77 -14.04 -9.49
N SER A 84 -0.61 -13.61 -9.96
CA SER A 84 0.22 -12.62 -9.28
C SER A 84 -0.50 -11.30 -9.05
N LYS A 85 -1.21 -10.78 -10.07
CA LYS A 85 -2.02 -9.57 -9.95
C LYS A 85 -3.16 -9.74 -8.94
N SER A 86 -3.78 -10.91 -8.89
CA SER A 86 -4.84 -11.24 -7.94
C SER A 86 -4.30 -11.29 -6.50
N THR A 87 -3.15 -11.92 -6.29
CA THR A 87 -2.48 -11.97 -4.99
C THR A 87 -2.08 -10.58 -4.49
N LEU A 88 -1.52 -9.74 -5.36
CA LEU A 88 -1.17 -8.35 -5.03
C LEU A 88 -2.41 -7.49 -4.71
N SER A 89 -3.52 -7.74 -5.39
CA SER A 89 -4.81 -7.11 -5.10
C SER A 89 -5.34 -7.54 -3.73
N GLU A 90 -5.22 -8.82 -3.41
CA GLU A 90 -5.65 -9.37 -2.12
C GLU A 90 -4.81 -8.82 -0.96
N LEU A 91 -3.49 -8.69 -1.13
CA LEU A 91 -2.64 -8.03 -0.15
C LEU A 91 -3.12 -6.59 0.13
N ALA A 92 -3.44 -5.83 -0.92
CA ALA A 92 -3.96 -4.48 -0.76
C ALA A 92 -5.33 -4.46 -0.07
N ASN A 93 -6.23 -5.39 -0.40
CA ASN A 93 -7.52 -5.54 0.28
C ASN A 93 -7.35 -5.81 1.77
N MET A 94 -6.45 -6.72 2.16
CA MET A 94 -6.21 -7.03 3.57
C MET A 94 -5.66 -5.81 4.33
N VAL A 95 -4.66 -5.12 3.77
CA VAL A 95 -4.08 -3.91 4.38
C VAL A 95 -5.13 -2.82 4.54
N THR A 96 -5.88 -2.52 3.48
CA THR A 96 -6.88 -1.44 3.49
C THR A 96 -8.11 -1.77 4.31
N GLY A 97 -8.56 -3.02 4.29
CA GLY A 97 -9.66 -3.52 5.12
C GLY A 97 -9.35 -3.37 6.61
N HIS A 98 -8.19 -3.84 7.07
CA HIS A 98 -7.78 -3.69 8.47
C HIS A 98 -7.72 -2.21 8.89
N ALA A 99 -7.18 -1.35 8.03
CA ALA A 99 -7.06 0.07 8.33
C ALA A 99 -8.43 0.77 8.39
N VAL A 100 -9.33 0.45 7.47
CA VAL A 100 -10.69 1.02 7.45
C VAL A 100 -11.49 0.57 8.66
N THR A 101 -11.41 -0.69 9.07
CA THR A 101 -12.05 -1.16 10.31
C THR A 101 -11.57 -0.34 11.50
N ARG A 102 -10.25 -0.14 11.63
CA ARG A 102 -9.68 0.66 12.72
C ARG A 102 -10.12 2.12 12.67
N LEU A 103 -10.18 2.69 11.48
CA LEU A 103 -10.66 4.06 11.28
C LEU A 103 -12.16 4.21 11.59
N HIS A 104 -12.97 3.19 11.30
CA HIS A 104 -14.39 3.17 11.65
C HIS A 104 -14.64 3.16 13.16
N GLU A 105 -13.78 2.48 13.93
CA GLU A 105 -13.78 2.50 15.39
C GLU A 105 -13.45 3.89 15.95
N LEU A 106 -12.60 4.65 15.26
CA LEU A 106 -12.27 6.04 15.58
C LEU A 106 -13.37 7.03 15.14
N GLY A 107 -14.49 6.54 14.60
CA GLY A 107 -15.64 7.34 14.19
C GLY A 107 -15.55 7.88 12.76
N PHE A 108 -14.49 7.56 12.01
CA PHE A 108 -14.38 7.96 10.61
C PHE A 108 -15.18 7.02 9.69
N ARG A 109 -15.63 7.52 8.55
CA ARG A 109 -16.40 6.75 7.57
C ARG A 109 -15.81 6.94 6.18
N PHE A 110 -15.45 5.82 5.57
CA PHE A 110 -14.74 5.75 4.30
C PHE A 110 -15.31 4.62 3.45
N ASP A 111 -15.33 4.88 2.15
CA ASP A 111 -15.56 3.90 1.10
C ASP A 111 -14.23 3.62 0.39
N LEU A 112 -14.02 2.35 0.02
CA LEU A 112 -12.85 1.89 -0.71
C LEU A 112 -13.21 1.61 -2.16
N THR A 113 -12.34 1.98 -3.09
CA THR A 113 -12.43 1.43 -4.44
C THR A 113 -11.83 0.02 -4.47
N PRO A 114 -12.19 -0.83 -5.44
CA PRO A 114 -11.41 -2.02 -5.73
C PRO A 114 -9.93 -1.66 -5.99
N PRO A 115 -8.99 -2.52 -5.60
CA PRO A 115 -7.58 -2.33 -5.89
C PRO A 115 -7.30 -2.41 -7.38
N ALA A 116 -6.34 -1.61 -7.86
CA ALA A 116 -5.81 -1.73 -9.20
C ALA A 116 -4.29 -1.97 -9.13
N VAL A 117 -3.81 -2.97 -9.88
CA VAL A 117 -2.39 -3.30 -9.96
C VAL A 117 -1.80 -2.63 -11.20
N ILE A 118 -0.71 -1.90 -11.02
CA ILE A 118 0.02 -1.18 -12.05
C ILE A 118 1.42 -1.77 -12.11
N ILE A 119 1.82 -2.19 -13.32
CA ILE A 119 3.14 -2.80 -13.57
C ILE A 119 3.78 -2.04 -14.72
N GLY A 120 5.01 -1.58 -14.53
CA GLY A 120 5.78 -0.94 -15.60
C GLY A 120 7.02 -0.23 -15.09
N ASP A 121 7.95 0.00 -16.01
CA ASP A 121 9.18 0.72 -15.71
C ASP A 121 8.98 2.23 -15.81
N ASN A 122 9.71 3.00 -14.99
CA ASN A 122 9.69 4.46 -14.99
C ASN A 122 8.30 5.11 -14.82
N LEU A 123 7.40 4.42 -14.12
CA LEU A 123 6.07 4.93 -13.82
C LEU A 123 6.13 6.09 -12.82
N LYS A 124 5.24 7.07 -13.01
CA LYS A 124 5.05 8.19 -12.09
C LYS A 124 3.57 8.35 -11.75
N ILE A 125 3.28 8.60 -10.49
CA ILE A 125 1.95 9.00 -10.02
C ILE A 125 1.98 10.48 -9.66
N HIS A 126 0.91 11.18 -10.04
CA HIS A 126 0.67 12.55 -9.67
C HIS A 126 -0.61 12.68 -8.83
N ASP A 127 -0.49 13.20 -7.61
CA ASP A 127 -1.62 13.52 -6.74
C ASP A 127 -1.95 15.01 -6.81
N VAL A 128 -3.22 15.32 -7.06
CA VAL A 128 -3.66 16.72 -7.17
C VAL A 128 -3.79 17.34 -5.78
N GLY A 129 -2.81 18.18 -5.43
CA GLY A 129 -2.89 19.07 -4.26
C GLY A 129 -2.73 18.38 -2.91
N VAL A 130 -2.10 17.19 -2.87
CA VAL A 130 -1.90 16.40 -1.66
C VAL A 130 -0.49 15.83 -1.67
N GLU A 131 0.27 16.08 -0.61
CA GLU A 131 1.55 15.40 -0.38
C GLU A 131 1.31 13.95 0.05
N ALA A 132 2.23 13.05 -0.26
CA ALA A 132 2.09 11.66 0.14
C ALA A 132 3.06 11.33 1.27
N ILE A 133 2.57 10.68 2.32
CA ILE A 133 3.44 10.11 3.35
C ILE A 133 3.85 8.71 2.91
N VAL A 134 5.16 8.47 2.93
CA VAL A 134 5.73 7.17 2.64
C VAL A 134 6.26 6.54 3.91
N VAL A 135 5.86 5.29 4.12
CA VAL A 135 6.40 4.42 5.16
C VAL A 135 7.11 3.24 4.51
N PRO A 136 8.44 3.25 4.48
CA PRO A 136 9.22 2.12 4.01
C PRO A 136 9.14 0.96 5.00
N MET A 137 8.95 -0.24 4.49
CA MET A 137 8.96 -1.49 5.23
C MET A 137 10.04 -2.38 4.63
N MET A 138 11.07 -2.65 5.43
CA MET A 138 12.18 -3.51 5.05
C MET A 138 11.85 -4.93 5.48
N THR A 139 11.76 -5.83 4.51
CA THR A 139 11.48 -7.26 4.72
C THR A 139 12.64 -8.11 4.22
N THR A 140 12.62 -9.41 4.49
CA THR A 140 13.57 -10.37 3.90
C THR A 140 13.40 -10.54 2.39
N MET A 141 12.24 -10.14 1.84
CA MET A 141 11.93 -10.24 0.41
C MET A 141 12.38 -8.99 -0.37
N GLY A 142 12.51 -7.86 0.31
CA GLY A 142 12.86 -6.57 -0.27
C GLY A 142 12.13 -5.41 0.41
N LYS A 143 12.20 -4.24 -0.22
CA LYS A 143 11.57 -3.02 0.31
C LYS A 143 10.15 -2.89 -0.23
N ILE A 144 9.19 -2.72 0.67
CA ILE A 144 7.79 -2.39 0.37
C ILE A 144 7.53 -0.97 0.88
N GLU A 145 7.07 -0.06 0.04
CA GLU A 145 6.67 1.29 0.41
C GLU A 145 5.15 1.39 0.51
N ILE A 146 4.65 1.74 1.69
CA ILE A 146 3.25 2.13 1.88
C ILE A 146 3.16 3.64 1.73
N ASN A 147 2.41 4.09 0.75
CA ASN A 147 2.26 5.49 0.42
C ASN A 147 0.81 5.92 0.58
N VAL A 148 0.58 6.93 1.42
CA VAL A 148 -0.76 7.39 1.80
C VAL A 148 -0.87 8.88 1.47
N ALA A 149 -1.81 9.21 0.59
CA ALA A 149 -2.13 10.58 0.21
C ALA A 149 -3.61 10.82 0.52
N ILE A 150 -3.90 11.67 1.50
CA ILE A 150 -5.26 11.92 1.99
C ILE A 150 -5.49 13.42 2.18
N LYS A 151 -6.63 13.91 1.69
CA LYS A 151 -7.17 15.24 1.98
C LYS A 151 -8.58 15.14 2.53
N GLU A 152 -8.92 16.03 3.44
CA GLU A 152 -10.30 16.18 3.90
C GLU A 152 -11.13 16.83 2.79
N ARG A 153 -12.35 16.33 2.60
CA ARG A 153 -13.31 16.94 1.68
C ARG A 153 -13.85 18.21 2.36
N ARG A 154 -13.54 19.37 1.80
CA ARG A 154 -14.10 20.66 2.24
C ARG A 154 -15.54 20.82 1.82
#